data_AF-A0A7C8I0B1-F1
#
_entry.id   AF-A0A7C8I0B1-F1
#
_cell.length_a   1.000
_cell.length_b   1.000
_cell.length_c   1.000
_cell.angle_alpha   90.00
_cell.angle_beta   90.00
_cell.angle_gamma   90.00
#
_symmetry.space_group_name_H-M   'P 1'
#
loop_
_entity.id
_entity.type
_entity.pdbx_description
1 polymer ?
#
loop_
_entity_poly.entity_id
_entity_poly.type
_entity_poly.pdbx_seq_one_letter_code
_entity_poly.pdbx_strand_id
1 'polypeptide(L)'
;MPNENVGPSQTESSPEFFISPKEYPYPPVIHPYNRNPNSDRSPLMPLLQFWTWYAQLNIACRPKEAPAEANLHPGLERCSIADDNGDWCGSIVLNSKWVKRCRYAQQELIAISEAKAFSLLECESWTYYIPKERHESEWDVFYVLLIERKEEKWERVGLGKVFKEAFMRTAQWREIILG
;
A
#
# COMPACT_ATOMS: atom_id res chain seq x y z
N MET A 1 -0.30 22.96 0.18
CA MET A 1 0.93 22.39 0.76
C MET A 1 0.46 21.42 1.84
N PRO A 2 0.73 20.11 1.77
CA PRO A 2 0.41 19.23 2.90
C PRO A 2 1.27 19.65 4.10
N ASN A 3 0.65 19.74 5.28
CA ASN A 3 1.33 20.15 6.51
C ASN A 3 2.42 19.13 6.86
N GLU A 4 3.69 19.54 6.83
CA GLU A 4 4.86 18.66 7.07
C GLU A 4 4.99 18.19 8.54
N ASN A 5 4.04 18.54 9.42
CA ASN A 5 4.14 18.30 10.87
C ASN A 5 3.09 17.33 11.44
N VAL A 6 2.27 16.69 10.61
CA VAL A 6 1.29 15.70 11.11
C VAL A 6 1.98 14.36 11.34
N GLY A 7 2.08 13.95 12.60
CA GLY A 7 2.68 12.67 13.00
C GLY A 7 1.63 11.58 13.27
N PRO A 8 2.02 10.30 13.28
CA PRO A 8 1.11 9.17 13.52
C PRO A 8 0.36 9.28 14.86
N SER A 9 1.03 9.73 15.93
CA SER A 9 0.42 9.88 17.26
C SER A 9 -0.73 10.90 17.32
N GLN A 10 -0.70 11.94 16.48
CA GLN A 10 -1.78 12.92 16.40
C GLN A 10 -3.01 12.31 15.71
N THR A 11 -2.77 11.53 14.66
CA THR A 11 -3.84 10.96 13.83
C THR A 11 -4.58 9.76 14.45
N GLU A 12 -3.98 9.09 15.44
CA GLU A 12 -4.62 7.96 16.13
C GLU A 12 -5.77 8.38 17.06
N SER A 13 -5.71 9.59 17.60
CA SER A 13 -6.69 10.07 18.59
C SER A 13 -7.74 11.01 18.00
N SER A 14 -7.36 11.86 17.04
CA SER A 14 -8.25 12.80 16.37
C SER A 14 -7.66 13.18 15.00
N PRO A 15 -7.91 12.37 13.94
CA PRO A 15 -7.34 12.63 12.63
C PRO A 15 -7.94 13.89 12.03
N GLU A 16 -7.09 14.87 11.72
CA GLU A 16 -7.42 15.97 10.82
C GLU A 16 -7.09 15.59 9.38
N PHE A 17 -7.98 15.93 8.46
CA PHE A 17 -7.87 15.60 7.05
C PHE A 17 -7.87 16.88 6.23
N PHE A 18 -6.95 16.98 5.27
CA PHE A 18 -6.67 18.18 4.49
C PHE A 18 -6.94 17.99 3.00
N ILE A 19 -7.08 16.74 2.52
CA ILE A 19 -7.38 16.47 1.12
C ILE A 19 -8.90 16.49 0.92
N SER A 20 -9.36 17.29 -0.05
CA SER A 20 -10.77 17.33 -0.47
C SER A 20 -10.87 17.08 -1.99
N PRO A 21 -11.82 16.26 -2.46
CA PRO A 21 -12.11 16.14 -3.90
C PRO A 21 -12.62 17.46 -4.49
N LYS A 22 -12.31 17.76 -5.74
CA LYS A 22 -12.79 18.93 -6.48
C LYS A 22 -14.30 19.03 -6.57
N GLU A 23 -14.96 17.87 -6.71
CA GLU A 23 -16.42 17.80 -6.77
C GLU A 23 -17.06 18.27 -5.44
N TYR A 24 -16.32 18.18 -4.34
CA TYR A 24 -16.75 18.54 -2.99
C TYR A 24 -15.60 19.26 -2.26
N PRO A 25 -15.36 20.56 -2.57
CA PRO A 25 -14.21 21.32 -2.06
C PRO A 25 -14.38 21.74 -0.59
N TYR A 26 -15.23 21.03 0.16
CA TYR A 26 -15.47 21.24 1.57
C TYR A 26 -14.55 20.32 2.38
N PRO A 27 -14.15 20.74 3.60
CA PRO A 27 -13.41 19.86 4.50
C PRO A 27 -14.20 18.58 4.77
N PRO A 28 -13.55 17.40 4.75
CA PRO A 28 -14.21 16.16 5.13
C PRO A 28 -14.68 16.23 6.59
N VAL A 29 -15.85 15.67 6.85
CA VAL A 29 -16.46 15.64 8.19
C VAL A 29 -16.57 14.19 8.64
N ILE A 30 -16.09 13.91 9.85
CA ILE A 30 -16.30 12.61 10.49
C ILE A 30 -17.72 12.60 11.03
N HIS A 31 -18.58 11.81 10.39
CA HIS A 31 -19.97 11.65 10.79
C HIS A 31 -20.35 10.17 10.83
N PRO A 32 -21.19 9.72 11.77
CA PRO A 32 -21.76 8.38 11.73
C PRO A 32 -22.36 8.08 10.36
N TYR A 33 -21.98 6.93 9.79
CA TYR A 33 -22.49 6.51 8.50
C TYR A 33 -24.00 6.31 8.58
N ASN A 34 -24.76 7.10 7.83
CA ASN A 34 -26.19 7.00 7.78
C ASN A 34 -26.60 6.30 6.48
N ARG A 35 -27.17 5.10 6.61
CA ARG A 35 -27.63 4.29 5.48
C ARG A 35 -28.96 4.78 4.91
N ASN A 36 -29.67 5.69 5.58
CA ASN A 36 -31.00 6.14 5.16
C ASN A 36 -30.87 7.27 4.11
N PRO A 37 -31.15 7.01 2.83
CA PRO A 37 -31.00 8.00 1.76
C PRO A 37 -32.01 9.16 1.85
N ASN A 38 -33.00 9.07 2.74
CA ASN A 38 -34.10 10.03 2.87
C ASN A 38 -33.96 11.02 4.03
N SER A 39 -32.89 10.94 4.85
CA SER A 39 -32.70 11.86 5.97
C SER A 39 -31.96 13.13 5.54
N ASP A 40 -32.74 14.11 5.10
CA ASP A 40 -32.43 15.54 4.95
C ASP A 40 -31.27 16.02 4.05
N ARG A 41 -31.45 17.29 3.65
CA ARG A 41 -30.71 18.12 2.69
C ARG A 41 -29.21 17.78 2.53
N SER A 42 -28.85 17.30 1.33
CA SER A 42 -27.50 17.01 0.84
C SER A 42 -26.84 15.76 1.45
N PRO A 43 -27.00 14.57 0.85
CA PRO A 43 -26.36 13.36 1.35
C PRO A 43 -24.84 13.53 1.34
N LEU A 44 -24.21 13.31 2.49
CA LEU A 44 -22.76 13.25 2.61
C LEU A 44 -22.23 12.09 1.74
N MET A 45 -21.21 12.36 0.92
CA MET A 45 -20.55 11.33 0.13
C MET A 45 -19.63 10.51 1.04
N PRO A 46 -19.76 9.17 1.09
CA PRO A 46 -18.81 8.34 1.83
C PRO A 46 -17.47 8.33 1.09
N LEU A 47 -16.41 8.64 1.82
CA LEU A 47 -15.02 8.61 1.33
C LEU A 47 -14.19 7.72 2.26
N LEU A 48 -13.32 6.89 1.70
CA LEU A 48 -12.31 6.17 2.47
C LEU A 48 -11.04 7.01 2.51
N GLN A 49 -10.88 7.74 3.61
CA GLN A 49 -9.77 8.66 3.83
C GLN A 49 -9.07 8.31 5.14
N PHE A 50 -7.75 8.19 5.10
CA PHE A 50 -6.96 7.77 6.25
C PHE A 50 -5.51 8.25 6.13
N TRP A 51 -4.83 8.27 7.26
CA TRP A 51 -3.38 8.48 7.31
C TRP A 51 -2.66 7.14 7.37
N THR A 52 -1.55 7.02 6.65
CA THR A 52 -0.72 5.82 6.67
C THR A 52 0.73 6.12 6.28
N TRP A 53 1.60 5.13 6.47
CA TRP A 53 2.95 5.15 5.95
C TRP A 53 2.94 4.94 4.44
N TYR A 54 3.57 5.86 3.75
CA TYR A 54 3.76 5.89 2.31
C TYR A 54 5.25 5.77 1.99
N ALA A 55 5.62 4.93 1.03
CA ALA A 55 7.00 4.79 0.56
C ALA A 55 7.03 4.56 -0.95
N GLN A 56 8.19 4.81 -1.56
CA GLN A 56 8.42 4.55 -2.97
C GLN A 56 9.46 3.44 -3.11
N LEU A 57 9.09 2.31 -3.71
CA LEU A 57 9.98 1.15 -3.87
C LEU A 57 9.94 0.65 -5.32
N ASN A 58 10.96 -0.08 -5.71
CA ASN A 58 11.11 -0.59 -7.07
C ASN A 58 10.31 -1.88 -7.25
N ILE A 59 9.52 -1.98 -8.33
CA ILE A 59 8.85 -3.23 -8.69
C ILE A 59 9.63 -3.90 -9.82
N ALA A 60 10.10 -5.12 -9.53
CA ALA A 60 10.80 -5.97 -10.49
C ALA A 60 9.96 -7.22 -10.77
N CYS A 61 9.38 -7.28 -11.97
CA CYS A 61 8.72 -8.48 -12.45
C CYS A 61 9.75 -9.33 -13.21
N ARG A 62 10.12 -10.49 -12.65
CA ARG A 62 11.03 -11.44 -13.31
C ARG A 62 10.23 -12.30 -14.29
N PRO A 63 10.81 -12.66 -15.46
CA PRO A 63 10.18 -13.57 -16.38
C PRO A 63 10.01 -14.98 -15.79
N LYS A 64 8.93 -15.64 -16.22
CA LYS A 64 8.36 -16.92 -15.77
C LYS A 64 9.36 -18.07 -15.61
N GLU A 65 9.89 -18.26 -14.42
CA GLU A 65 10.63 -19.49 -14.06
C GLU A 65 10.33 -19.90 -12.61
N ALA A 66 9.05 -20.16 -12.25
CA ALA A 66 8.77 -20.86 -10.99
C ALA A 66 7.37 -21.55 -10.97
N PRO A 67 7.24 -22.71 -10.31
CA PRO A 67 5.96 -23.41 -10.08
C PRO A 67 5.02 -22.68 -9.10
N ALA A 68 5.48 -21.60 -8.43
CA ALA A 68 4.72 -20.83 -7.46
C ALA A 68 3.51 -20.05 -8.05
N GLU A 69 3.45 -19.88 -9.38
CA GLU A 69 2.33 -19.24 -10.07
C GLU A 69 1.10 -20.15 -10.20
N ALA A 70 1.23 -21.47 -9.95
CA ALA A 70 0.13 -22.43 -10.15
C ALA A 70 -1.13 -22.15 -9.30
N ASN A 71 -1.00 -21.36 -8.23
CA ASN A 71 -2.09 -21.01 -7.33
C ASN A 71 -2.66 -19.60 -7.56
N LEU A 72 -2.16 -18.84 -8.53
CA LEU A 72 -2.66 -17.50 -8.82
C LEU A 72 -3.83 -17.55 -9.82
N HIS A 73 -4.80 -16.67 -9.63
CA HIS A 73 -5.91 -16.53 -10.58
C HIS A 73 -5.36 -16.15 -11.96
N PRO A 74 -5.90 -16.70 -13.07
CA PRO A 74 -5.51 -16.31 -14.42
C PRO A 74 -5.49 -14.79 -14.61
N GLY A 75 -4.38 -14.28 -15.15
CA GLY A 75 -4.17 -12.83 -15.37
C GLY A 75 -3.57 -12.06 -14.20
N LEU A 76 -3.18 -12.75 -13.12
CA LEU A 76 -2.34 -12.21 -12.06
C LEU A 76 -0.91 -12.74 -12.16
N GLU A 77 0.05 -11.88 -11.87
CA GLU A 77 1.48 -12.17 -11.84
C GLU A 77 2.06 -11.72 -10.50
N ARG A 78 2.98 -12.51 -9.96
CA ARG A 78 3.72 -12.15 -8.75
C ARG A 78 5.01 -11.44 -9.16
N CYS A 79 5.21 -10.24 -8.64
CA CYS A 79 6.43 -9.47 -8.82
C CYS A 79 7.18 -9.33 -7.49
N SER A 80 8.47 -9.04 -7.62
CA SER A 80 9.34 -8.69 -6.50
C SER A 80 9.28 -7.20 -6.25
N ILE A 81 9.39 -6.83 -4.97
CA ILE A 81 9.66 -5.46 -4.54
C ILE A 81 11.14 -5.41 -4.14
N ALA A 82 11.83 -4.38 -4.60
CA ALA A 82 13.21 -4.10 -4.28
C ALA A 82 13.35 -2.69 -3.69
N ASP A 83 14.33 -2.50 -2.82
CA ASP A 83 14.69 -1.18 -2.30
C ASP A 83 15.50 -0.37 -3.32
N ASP A 84 16.01 0.79 -2.89
CA ASP A 84 16.80 1.68 -3.74
C ASP A 84 18.16 1.09 -4.15
N ASN A 85 18.67 0.11 -3.40
CA ASN A 85 19.90 -0.61 -3.73
C ASN A 85 19.65 -1.78 -4.69
N GLY A 86 18.39 -2.09 -4.99
CA GLY A 86 17.99 -3.23 -5.81
C GLY A 86 17.90 -4.53 -5.02
N ASP A 87 18.03 -4.49 -3.69
CA ASP A 87 17.90 -5.67 -2.85
C ASP A 87 16.44 -6.05 -2.69
N TRP A 88 16.15 -7.35 -2.79
CA TRP A 88 14.81 -7.87 -2.61
C TRP A 88 14.32 -7.61 -1.19
N CYS A 89 13.19 -6.95 -1.06
CA CYS A 89 12.60 -6.59 0.24
C CYS A 89 11.11 -6.94 0.37
N GLY A 90 10.49 -7.49 -0.68
CA GLY A 90 9.10 -7.89 -0.63
C GLY A 90 8.53 -8.56 -1.88
N SER A 91 7.27 -8.96 -1.80
CA SER A 91 6.53 -9.60 -2.89
C SER A 91 5.16 -8.95 -3.06
N ILE A 92 4.73 -8.79 -4.30
CA ILE A 92 3.44 -8.18 -4.65
C ILE A 92 2.74 -8.97 -5.75
N VAL A 93 1.41 -9.02 -5.70
CA VAL A 93 0.59 -9.62 -6.75
C VAL A 93 -0.08 -8.51 -7.54
N LEU A 94 0.09 -8.55 -8.87
CA LEU A 94 -0.33 -7.52 -9.82
C LEU A 94 -1.08 -8.13 -10.99
N ASN A 95 -1.87 -7.31 -11.69
CA ASN A 95 -2.49 -7.75 -12.94
C ASN A 95 -1.46 -7.80 -14.08
N SER A 96 -1.43 -8.90 -14.84
CA SER A 96 -0.53 -9.09 -15.99
C SER A 96 -0.59 -7.94 -17.00
N LYS A 97 -1.77 -7.34 -17.23
CA LYS A 97 -1.91 -6.19 -18.14
C LYS A 97 -1.24 -4.93 -17.58
N TRP A 98 -1.30 -4.75 -16.27
CA TRP A 98 -0.61 -3.63 -15.60
C TRP A 98 0.90 -3.82 -15.68
N VAL A 99 1.40 -5.03 -15.39
CA VAL A 99 2.83 -5.39 -15.47
C VAL A 99 3.39 -5.13 -16.87
N LYS A 100 2.68 -5.50 -17.93
CA LYS A 100 3.12 -5.26 -19.31
C LYS A 100 3.26 -3.77 -19.65
N ARG A 101 2.45 -2.92 -19.01
CA ARG A 101 2.45 -1.47 -19.21
C ARG A 101 3.52 -0.78 -18.38
N CYS A 102 3.71 -1.18 -17.13
CA CYS A 102 4.71 -0.62 -16.23
C CYS A 102 6.03 -1.39 -16.35
N ARG A 103 6.98 -0.83 -17.10
CA ARG A 103 8.36 -1.32 -17.13
C ARG A 103 9.14 -0.67 -16.00
N TYR A 104 9.56 -1.50 -15.04
CA TYR A 104 10.62 -1.28 -14.04
C TYR A 104 10.80 0.19 -13.62
N ALA A 105 9.97 0.64 -12.69
CA ALA A 105 10.06 1.97 -12.13
C ALA A 105 9.76 1.93 -10.63
N GLN A 106 10.17 2.98 -9.94
CA GLN A 106 9.79 3.25 -8.57
C GLN A 106 8.27 3.47 -8.51
N GLN A 107 7.61 2.83 -7.56
CA GLN A 107 6.15 2.83 -7.44
C GLN A 107 5.71 3.24 -6.05
N GLU A 108 4.52 3.84 -5.97
CA GLU A 108 3.92 4.34 -4.74
C GLU A 108 3.26 3.20 -3.94
N LEU A 109 3.77 2.92 -2.75
CA LEU A 109 3.20 1.93 -1.84
C LEU A 109 2.76 2.56 -0.54
N ILE A 110 1.68 2.02 0.04
CA ILE A 110 1.21 2.36 1.38
C ILE A 110 1.16 1.12 2.26
N ALA A 111 1.53 1.27 3.53
CA ALA A 111 1.30 0.25 4.54
C ALA A 111 -0.19 0.21 4.92
N ILE A 112 -0.71 -0.96 5.21
CA ILE A 112 -2.11 -1.13 5.66
C ILE A 112 -2.16 -1.69 7.07
N SER A 113 -1.35 -2.70 7.32
CA SER A 113 -1.28 -3.38 8.62
C SER A 113 0.01 -4.19 8.72
N GLU A 114 0.30 -4.64 9.93
CA GLU A 114 1.40 -5.58 10.14
C GLU A 114 1.03 -6.98 9.64
N ALA A 115 2.01 -7.68 9.09
CA ALA A 115 1.89 -9.05 8.64
C ALA A 115 2.79 -9.94 9.49
N LYS A 116 2.29 -11.13 9.85
CA LYS A 116 3.04 -12.09 10.66
C LYS A 116 4.35 -12.53 9.98
N ALA A 117 4.29 -12.95 8.72
CA ALA A 117 5.47 -13.38 7.94
C ALA A 117 5.14 -13.51 6.44
N PHE A 118 6.19 -13.69 5.64
CA PHE A 118 6.06 -14.18 4.27
C PHE A 118 5.73 -15.68 4.25
N SER A 119 4.83 -16.07 3.36
CA SER A 119 4.61 -17.47 3.02
C SER A 119 5.81 -18.04 2.25
N LEU A 120 5.92 -19.37 2.19
CA LEU A 120 6.98 -20.06 1.45
C LEU A 120 6.96 -19.70 -0.04
N LEU A 121 5.77 -19.45 -0.62
CA LEU A 121 5.60 -19.05 -2.01
C LEU A 121 5.98 -17.58 -2.27
N GLU A 122 5.96 -16.73 -1.25
CA GLU A 122 6.33 -15.31 -1.37
C GLU A 122 7.83 -15.08 -1.22
N CYS A 123 8.52 -15.98 -0.51
CA CYS A 123 9.94 -15.91 -0.18
C CYS A 123 10.51 -17.33 -0.22
N GLU A 124 10.88 -17.78 -1.43
CA GLU A 124 11.47 -19.11 -1.66
C GLU A 124 12.90 -19.20 -1.09
N SER A 125 13.69 -18.14 -1.25
CA SER A 125 15.05 -18.01 -0.75
C SER A 125 15.08 -16.98 0.38
N TRP A 126 15.42 -17.39 1.60
CA TRP A 126 15.51 -16.47 2.74
C TRP A 126 16.63 -15.46 2.49
N THR A 127 16.26 -14.21 2.26
CA THR A 127 17.21 -13.11 2.14
C THR A 127 17.52 -12.60 3.55
N TYR A 128 18.78 -12.56 3.96
CA TYR A 128 19.23 -12.00 5.24
C TYR A 128 19.10 -10.45 5.30
N TYR A 129 18.02 -9.90 4.71
CA TYR A 129 17.70 -8.48 4.77
C TYR A 129 17.53 -8.03 6.23
N ILE A 130 16.98 -8.91 7.06
CA ILE A 130 17.00 -8.79 8.51
C ILE A 130 17.99 -9.84 9.03
N PRO A 131 18.93 -9.47 9.92
CA PRO A 131 19.90 -10.40 10.50
C PRO A 131 19.25 -11.28 11.60
N LYS A 132 18.14 -11.95 11.25
CA LYS A 132 17.39 -12.88 12.08
C LYS A 132 17.14 -14.16 11.31
N GLU A 133 16.99 -15.26 12.03
CA GLU A 133 16.53 -16.51 11.44
C GLU A 133 15.07 -16.40 10.98
N ARG A 134 14.68 -17.19 9.98
CA ARG A 134 13.32 -17.13 9.39
C ARG A 134 12.19 -17.28 10.41
N HIS A 135 12.40 -18.12 11.41
CA HIS A 135 11.42 -18.39 12.46
C HIS A 135 11.42 -17.30 13.56
N GLU A 136 12.45 -16.48 13.63
CA GLU A 136 12.59 -15.37 14.59
C GLU A 136 12.10 -14.04 14.01
N SER A 137 11.99 -13.94 12.68
CA SER A 137 11.47 -12.78 11.94
C SER A 137 9.93 -12.78 11.86
N GLU A 138 9.25 -13.06 12.97
CA GLU A 138 7.80 -12.87 13.06
C GLU A 138 7.47 -11.38 13.29
N TRP A 139 6.44 -10.88 12.59
CA TRP A 139 5.94 -9.50 12.65
C TRP A 139 6.91 -8.43 12.15
N ASP A 140 7.95 -8.78 11.40
CA ASP A 140 8.86 -7.82 10.76
C ASP A 140 8.42 -7.43 9.34
N VAL A 141 7.14 -7.64 9.00
CA VAL A 141 6.58 -7.42 7.65
C VAL A 141 5.34 -6.53 7.72
N PHE A 142 5.12 -5.70 6.70
CA PHE A 142 3.85 -5.01 6.47
C PHE A 142 3.08 -5.66 5.33
N TYR A 143 1.74 -5.67 5.45
CA TYR A 143 0.88 -5.68 4.27
C TYR A 143 0.92 -4.30 3.61
N VAL A 144 1.16 -4.28 2.31
CA VAL A 144 1.26 -3.05 1.52
C VAL A 144 0.30 -3.07 0.34
N LEU A 145 -0.23 -1.91 -0.02
CA LEU A 145 -0.92 -1.70 -1.29
C LEU A 145 -0.05 -0.90 -2.23
N LEU A 146 0.03 -1.36 -3.48
CA LEU A 146 0.44 -0.51 -4.58
C LEU A 146 -0.75 0.33 -5.00
N ILE A 147 -0.54 1.65 -5.03
CA ILE A 147 -1.56 2.62 -5.40
C ILE A 147 -1.10 3.41 -6.62
N GLU A 148 -2.06 3.80 -7.45
CA GLU A 148 -1.82 4.69 -8.59
C GLU A 148 -2.74 5.89 -8.46
N ARG A 149 -2.15 7.09 -8.56
CA ARG A 149 -2.93 8.32 -8.48
C ARG A 149 -3.71 8.51 -9.77
N LYS A 150 -5.03 8.57 -9.64
CA LYS A 150 -5.94 8.90 -10.74
C LYS A 150 -6.75 10.11 -10.34
N GLU A 151 -6.42 11.23 -10.98
CA GLU A 151 -6.96 12.55 -10.62
C GLU A 151 -6.62 12.90 -9.16
N GLU A 152 -7.60 12.79 -8.27
CA GLU A 152 -7.51 13.19 -6.85
C GLU A 152 -7.69 12.03 -5.88
N LYS A 153 -7.97 10.84 -6.41
CA LYS A 153 -8.10 9.62 -5.64
C LYS A 153 -6.94 8.68 -5.99
N TRP A 154 -6.65 7.79 -5.07
CA TRP A 154 -5.72 6.70 -5.28
C TRP A 154 -6.53 5.43 -5.56
N GLU A 155 -6.23 4.78 -6.69
CA GLU A 155 -6.81 3.49 -7.03
C GLU A 155 -5.86 2.38 -6.55
N ARG A 156 -6.43 1.28 -6.05
CA ARG A 156 -5.65 0.09 -5.69
C ARG A 156 -5.25 -0.67 -6.96
N VAL A 157 -3.95 -0.86 -7.13
CA VAL A 157 -3.39 -1.66 -8.22
C VAL A 157 -3.02 -3.07 -7.77
N GLY A 158 -2.44 -3.20 -6.57
CA GLY A 158 -1.84 -4.44 -6.12
C GLY A 158 -1.83 -4.59 -4.61
N LEU A 159 -1.67 -5.82 -4.14
CA LEU A 159 -1.50 -6.17 -2.73
C LEU A 159 -0.23 -7.00 -2.58
N GLY A 160 0.57 -6.65 -1.58
CA GLY A 160 1.84 -7.30 -1.32
C GLY A 160 2.23 -7.28 0.14
N LYS A 161 3.46 -7.71 0.37
CA LYS A 161 4.14 -7.69 1.65
C LYS A 161 5.56 -7.19 1.49
N VAL A 162 6.04 -6.40 2.44
CA VAL A 162 7.39 -5.82 2.44
C VAL A 162 7.95 -5.85 3.86
N PHE A 163 9.26 -6.06 4.00
CA PHE A 163 9.94 -5.93 5.29
C PHE A 163 9.80 -4.52 5.86
N LYS A 164 9.47 -4.41 7.15
CA LYS A 164 9.30 -3.12 7.83
C LYS A 164 10.54 -2.26 7.72
N GLU A 165 11.72 -2.86 7.90
CA GLU A 165 13.00 -2.12 7.84
C GLU A 165 13.22 -1.47 6.48
N ALA A 166 12.97 -2.18 5.38
CA ALA A 166 13.11 -1.64 4.03
C ALA A 166 12.10 -0.51 3.79
N PHE A 167 10.84 -0.74 4.16
CA PHE A 167 9.76 0.21 3.94
C PHE A 167 9.98 1.52 4.71
N MET A 168 10.42 1.41 5.97
CA MET A 168 10.56 2.55 6.87
C MET A 168 11.75 3.45 6.56
N ARG A 169 12.74 2.98 5.79
CA ARG A 169 13.89 3.82 5.39
C ARG A 169 13.47 5.07 4.62
N THR A 170 12.45 4.96 3.78
CA THR A 170 11.94 6.06 2.94
C THR A 170 10.49 6.42 3.27
N ALA A 171 9.93 5.86 4.35
CA ALA A 171 8.53 6.04 4.67
C ALA A 171 8.24 7.47 5.11
N GLN A 172 7.09 7.98 4.68
CA GLN A 172 6.54 9.27 5.06
C GLN A 172 5.11 9.05 5.55
N TRP A 173 4.71 9.77 6.59
CA TRP A 173 3.34 9.74 7.07
C TRP A 173 2.49 10.60 6.12
N ARG A 174 1.46 10.00 5.51
CA ARG A 174 0.71 10.65 4.43
C ARG A 174 -0.78 10.36 4.51
N GLU A 175 -1.55 11.39 4.21
CA GLU A 175 -2.99 11.31 4.03
C GLU A 175 -3.33 10.76 2.64
N ILE A 176 -4.26 9.79 2.59
CA ILE A 176 -4.67 9.09 1.37
C ILE A 176 -6.20 9.08 1.28
N ILE A 177 -6.73 9.38 0.09
CA ILE A 177 -8.12 9.10 -0.29
C ILE A 177 -8.12 7.90 -1.25
N LEU A 178 -8.63 6.76 -0.78
CA LEU A 178 -8.71 5.53 -1.59
C LEU A 178 -10.10 5.42 -2.22
N GLY A 179 -10.18 5.16 -3.53
CA GLY A 179 -11.47 5.09 -4.25
C GLY A 179 -11.39 4.45 -5.62
#